data_AF-A0A6L9YDV3-F1
#
_entry.id   AF-A0A6L9YDV3-F1
#
_cell.length_a   1.000
_cell.length_b   1.000
_cell.length_c   1.000
_cell.angle_alpha   90.00
_cell.angle_beta   90.00
_cell.angle_gamma   90.00
#
_symmetry.space_group_name_H-M   'P 1'
#
loop_
_entity.id
_entity.type
_entity.pdbx_description
1 polymer ?
#
loop_
_entity_poly.entity_id
_entity_poly.type
_entity_poly.pdbx_seq_one_letter_code
_entity_poly.pdbx_strand_id
1 'polypeptide(L)'
;MIKPEKDFCFCTLALRSKYRSLAKKLAGDLEKYAPGKLLIVATDDVNDFNNCKNVSAFKHQQTGILHCYHDKRFEVEKALSSFRVAIQIDADTRIIGSLPEIIEVLPGITAGHQANLVKHVEKYNPERLKPLKQIASKLDIPLDKAIYIGESLVFVSRDGGKEKEFIKQWGIIGRYFELKGIHGGEGIILGLAAAKAGLTISRSSSWDRINEVKKHLDASHEKTQKTFWDSLKRKLGYHYNFNRARVAALKDFEFYYR
;
A
#
# COMPACT_ATOMS: atom_id res chain seq x y z
N MET A 1 14.21 -1.49 -22.84
CA MET A 1 14.89 -1.62 -21.54
C MET A 1 15.18 -0.23 -21.01
N ILE A 2 14.47 0.24 -19.99
CA ILE A 2 14.74 1.53 -19.36
C ILE A 2 15.82 1.26 -18.30
N LYS A 3 16.88 2.09 -18.23
CA LYS A 3 17.90 2.02 -17.17
C LYS A 3 17.62 3.14 -16.15
N PRO A 4 16.85 2.91 -15.08
CA PRO A 4 16.59 3.90 -14.07
C PRO A 4 17.63 3.77 -12.97
N GLU A 5 18.89 4.11 -13.26
CA GLU A 5 19.94 4.13 -12.23
C GLU A 5 19.59 5.10 -11.07
N LYS A 6 18.72 6.10 -11.32
CA LYS A 6 18.37 7.15 -10.35
C LYS A 6 16.88 7.51 -10.27
N ASP A 7 16.00 6.85 -11.01
CA ASP A 7 14.60 7.28 -11.16
C ASP A 7 13.60 6.39 -10.40
N PHE A 8 13.98 6.03 -9.18
CA PHE A 8 13.11 5.32 -8.25
C PHE A 8 13.34 5.81 -6.82
N CYS A 9 12.30 5.66 -6.00
CA CYS A 9 12.39 5.89 -4.57
C CYS A 9 11.69 4.77 -3.80
N PHE A 10 11.97 4.71 -2.51
CA PHE A 10 11.15 3.94 -1.58
C PHE A 10 10.00 4.80 -1.07
N CYS A 11 8.92 4.17 -0.65
CA CYS A 11 7.82 4.83 0.04
C CYS A 11 7.33 3.96 1.21
N THR A 12 7.06 4.60 2.36
CA THR A 12 6.30 3.95 3.44
C THR A 12 5.22 4.84 4.10
N LEU A 13 4.10 4.23 4.52
CA LEU A 13 3.08 4.84 5.37
C LEU A 13 3.43 4.63 6.85
N ALA A 14 3.62 5.73 7.58
CA ALA A 14 4.04 5.70 8.98
C ALA A 14 3.14 6.58 9.85
N LEU A 15 2.08 5.99 10.41
CA LEU A 15 1.15 6.70 11.30
C LEU A 15 1.40 6.34 12.77
N ARG A 16 1.32 7.34 13.65
CA ARG A 16 1.56 7.26 15.10
C ARG A 16 3.02 6.98 15.43
N SER A 17 3.40 7.34 16.65
CA SER A 17 4.79 7.29 17.14
C SER A 17 5.51 5.96 16.92
N LYS A 18 4.80 4.83 17.09
CA LYS A 18 5.36 3.49 16.86
C LYS A 18 5.86 3.32 15.42
N TYR A 19 5.00 3.50 14.43
CA TYR A 19 5.38 3.29 13.03
C TYR A 19 6.30 4.38 12.50
N ARG A 20 6.18 5.63 13.00
CA ARG A 20 7.16 6.67 12.67
C ARG A 20 8.56 6.34 13.18
N SER A 21 8.67 5.77 14.39
CA SER A 21 9.96 5.28 14.90
C SER A 21 10.53 4.14 14.07
N LEU A 22 9.68 3.24 13.56
CA LEU A 22 10.12 2.15 12.68
C LEU A 22 10.54 2.66 11.31
N ALA A 23 9.78 3.59 10.70
CA ALA A 23 10.14 4.24 9.45
C ALA A 23 11.47 5.02 9.55
N LYS A 24 11.80 5.61 10.71
CA LYS A 24 13.14 6.20 10.94
C LYS A 24 14.26 5.16 10.93
N LYS A 25 14.03 3.97 11.48
CA LYS A 25 15.00 2.87 11.41
C LYS A 25 15.16 2.40 9.96
N LEU A 26 14.06 2.26 9.22
CA LEU A 26 14.09 1.94 7.79
C LEU A 26 14.86 3.01 6.99
N ALA A 27 14.65 4.30 7.28
CA ALA A 27 15.39 5.39 6.65
C ALA A 27 16.90 5.27 6.90
N GLY A 28 17.32 4.99 8.14
CA GLY A 28 18.73 4.75 8.47
C GLY A 28 19.31 3.53 7.77
N ASP A 29 18.54 2.44 7.64
CA ASP A 29 18.98 1.27 6.88
C ASP A 29 19.15 1.61 5.38
N LEU A 30 18.23 2.38 4.79
CA LEU A 30 18.31 2.81 3.40
C LEU A 30 19.49 3.76 3.16
N GLU A 31 19.79 4.66 4.10
CA GLU A 31 20.98 5.53 4.01
C GLU A 31 22.27 4.70 3.99
N LYS A 32 22.31 3.62 4.78
CA LYS A 32 23.45 2.71 4.86
C LYS A 32 23.59 1.79 3.64
N TYR A 33 22.49 1.18 3.19
CA TYR A 33 22.50 0.08 2.21
C TYR A 33 22.05 0.47 0.80
N ALA A 34 21.52 1.68 0.63
CA ALA A 34 21.14 2.27 -0.66
C ALA A 34 21.43 3.78 -0.67
N PRO A 35 22.72 4.18 -0.54
CA PRO A 35 23.09 5.58 -0.43
C PRO A 35 22.55 6.40 -1.62
N GLY A 36 22.00 7.56 -1.32
CA GLY A 36 21.40 8.47 -2.32
C GLY A 36 19.96 8.13 -2.74
N LYS A 37 19.34 7.05 -2.22
CA LYS A 37 17.91 6.77 -2.45
C LYS A 37 17.04 7.50 -1.42
N LEU A 38 15.95 8.08 -1.91
CA LEU A 38 14.97 8.79 -1.09
C LEU A 38 13.89 7.84 -0.56
N LEU A 39 13.43 8.07 0.66
CA LEU A 39 12.23 7.47 1.25
C LEU A 39 11.13 8.54 1.34
N ILE A 40 10.05 8.37 0.58
CA ILE A 40 8.83 9.16 0.72
C ILE A 40 8.02 8.62 1.91
N VAL A 41 7.59 9.49 2.82
CA VAL A 41 6.83 9.05 4.00
C VAL A 41 5.50 9.80 4.12
N ALA A 42 4.40 9.06 4.06
CA ALA A 42 3.09 9.58 4.47
C ALA A 42 2.96 9.45 6.00
N THR A 43 2.81 10.56 6.72
CA THR A 43 2.86 10.56 8.19
C THR A 43 1.89 11.54 8.85
N ASP A 44 1.38 11.20 10.03
CA ASP A 44 0.55 12.10 10.84
C ASP A 44 1.36 13.22 11.53
N ASP A 45 2.69 13.07 11.59
CA ASP A 45 3.63 14.08 12.09
C ASP A 45 4.90 14.09 11.24
N VAL A 46 5.14 15.20 10.52
CA VAL A 46 6.29 15.35 9.63
C VAL A 46 7.57 15.68 10.39
N ASN A 47 7.47 16.26 11.59
CA ASN A 47 8.63 16.75 12.34
C ASN A 47 9.53 15.62 12.84
N ASP A 48 8.98 14.42 13.02
CA ASP A 48 9.73 13.24 13.44
C ASP A 48 10.86 12.88 12.45
N PHE A 49 10.80 13.36 11.20
CA PHE A 49 11.75 13.08 10.13
C PHE A 49 12.69 14.24 9.80
N ASN A 50 12.66 15.37 10.52
CA ASN A 50 13.49 16.55 10.22
C ASN A 50 15.01 16.27 10.20
N ASN A 51 15.47 15.24 10.94
CA ASN A 51 16.88 14.85 11.00
C ASN A 51 17.25 13.71 10.03
N CYS A 52 16.31 13.23 9.21
CA CYS A 52 16.54 12.15 8.24
C CYS A 52 16.80 12.76 6.85
N LYS A 53 18.08 12.86 6.45
CA LYS A 53 18.49 13.53 5.20
C LYS A 53 17.96 12.86 3.92
N ASN A 54 17.69 11.56 4.00
CA ASN A 54 17.17 10.75 2.90
C ASN A 54 15.63 10.56 2.96
N VAL A 55 14.90 11.40 3.71
CA VAL A 55 13.45 11.31 3.84
C VAL A 55 12.77 12.55 3.28
N SER A 56 11.69 12.34 2.52
CA SER A 56 10.71 13.38 2.20
C SER A 56 9.36 13.01 2.80
N ALA A 57 9.04 13.61 3.95
CA ALA A 57 7.79 13.37 4.66
C ALA A 57 6.71 14.36 4.22
N PHE A 58 5.47 13.89 4.10
CA PHE A 58 4.30 14.74 3.90
C PHE A 58 3.17 14.35 4.86
N LYS A 59 2.36 15.35 5.21
CA LYS A 59 1.29 15.17 6.19
C LYS A 59 0.18 14.31 5.59
N HIS A 60 -0.15 13.23 6.29
CA HIS A 60 -1.25 12.32 5.99
C HIS A 60 -1.95 11.90 7.29
N GLN A 61 -3.28 11.79 7.25
CA GLN A 61 -4.07 11.30 8.38
C GLN A 61 -4.87 10.10 7.92
N GLN A 62 -5.11 9.14 8.81
CA GLN A 62 -5.83 7.92 8.46
C GLN A 62 -7.18 8.24 7.78
N THR A 63 -7.37 7.69 6.57
CA THR A 63 -8.62 7.79 5.80
C THR A 63 -9.42 6.50 5.79
N GLY A 64 -8.75 5.35 5.96
CA GLY A 64 -9.41 4.06 6.13
C GLY A 64 -10.22 3.96 7.43
N ILE A 65 -11.29 3.16 7.42
CA ILE A 65 -12.30 3.13 8.50
C ILE A 65 -11.68 2.59 9.80
N LEU A 66 -11.22 1.34 9.75
CA LEU A 66 -10.62 0.67 10.90
C LEU A 66 -9.09 0.67 10.81
N HIS A 67 -8.56 0.28 9.65
CA HIS A 67 -7.14 0.19 9.35
C HIS A 67 -6.75 1.24 8.29
N CYS A 68 -5.45 1.41 8.06
CA CYS A 68 -4.91 2.36 7.09
C CYS A 68 -4.30 1.67 5.86
N TYR A 69 -4.59 0.39 5.61
CA TYR A 69 -3.96 -0.36 4.52
C TYR A 69 -4.10 0.32 3.16
N HIS A 70 -5.28 0.86 2.83
CA HIS A 70 -5.49 1.52 1.55
C HIS A 70 -4.89 2.93 1.48
N ASP A 71 -4.48 3.51 2.60
CA ASP A 71 -3.80 4.80 2.62
C ASP A 71 -2.38 4.73 2.05
N LYS A 72 -1.79 3.54 1.95
CA LYS A 72 -0.54 3.30 1.22
C LYS A 72 -0.61 3.78 -0.24
N ARG A 73 -1.79 3.95 -0.83
CA ARG A 73 -1.91 4.54 -2.17
C ARG A 73 -1.37 5.98 -2.25
N PHE A 74 -1.46 6.77 -1.17
CA PHE A 74 -1.09 8.20 -1.19
C PHE A 74 0.43 8.40 -1.21
N GLU A 75 1.16 7.55 -0.51
CA GLU A 75 2.61 7.57 -0.55
C GLU A 75 3.14 7.11 -1.93
N VAL A 76 2.48 6.12 -2.55
CA VAL A 76 2.78 5.65 -3.92
C VAL A 76 2.48 6.77 -4.91
N GLU A 77 1.33 7.43 -4.79
CA GLU A 77 0.97 8.60 -5.60
C GLU A 77 2.01 9.72 -5.48
N LYS A 78 2.41 10.05 -4.24
CA LYS A 78 3.41 11.08 -4.00
C LYS A 78 4.77 10.70 -4.59
N ALA A 79 5.21 9.45 -4.40
CA ALA A 79 6.42 8.92 -5.01
C ALA A 79 6.38 9.02 -6.54
N LEU A 80 5.29 8.57 -7.15
CA LEU A 80 5.09 8.63 -8.60
C LEU A 80 4.91 10.04 -9.15
N SER A 81 4.73 11.08 -8.32
CA SER A 81 4.76 12.48 -8.76
C SER A 81 6.18 12.96 -9.06
N SER A 82 7.19 12.39 -8.40
CA SER A 82 8.60 12.80 -8.52
C SER A 82 9.50 11.76 -9.18
N PHE A 83 9.11 10.48 -9.16
CA PHE A 83 9.90 9.36 -9.66
C PHE A 83 9.10 8.52 -10.65
N ARG A 84 9.79 7.79 -11.53
CA ARG A 84 9.15 6.83 -12.44
C ARG A 84 8.70 5.56 -11.74
N VAL A 85 9.36 5.18 -10.65
CA VAL A 85 9.06 3.97 -9.90
C VAL A 85 8.97 4.26 -8.41
N ALA A 86 7.87 3.80 -7.81
CA ALA A 86 7.67 3.80 -6.38
C ALA A 86 7.83 2.36 -5.85
N ILE A 87 8.79 2.14 -4.96
CA ILE A 87 8.95 0.88 -4.23
C ILE A 87 8.24 1.04 -2.90
N GLN A 88 7.03 0.49 -2.78
CA GLN A 88 6.28 0.46 -1.53
C GLN A 88 6.86 -0.63 -0.62
N ILE A 89 7.13 -0.26 0.63
CA ILE A 89 7.63 -1.15 1.67
C ILE A 89 7.01 -0.77 3.01
N ASP A 90 6.69 -1.76 3.85
CA ASP A 90 6.05 -1.50 5.14
C ASP A 90 7.02 -0.84 6.14
N ALA A 91 6.50 0.06 6.97
CA ALA A 91 7.32 0.88 7.88
C ALA A 91 8.04 0.05 8.94
N ASP A 92 7.50 -1.12 9.29
CA ASP A 92 8.08 -2.12 10.20
C ASP A 92 9.01 -3.11 9.49
N THR A 93 9.62 -2.67 8.39
CA THR A 93 10.65 -3.41 7.68
C THR A 93 12.04 -2.90 8.01
N ARG A 94 13.02 -3.81 8.08
CA ARG A 94 14.45 -3.51 8.10
C ARG A 94 15.10 -3.91 6.78
N ILE A 95 16.09 -3.15 6.35
CA ILE A 95 17.00 -3.56 5.27
C ILE A 95 18.31 -4.00 5.93
N ILE A 96 18.74 -5.23 5.65
CA ILE A 96 19.87 -5.87 6.35
C ILE A 96 21.09 -6.12 5.45
N GLY A 97 21.05 -5.68 4.20
CA GLY A 97 22.14 -5.83 3.24
C GLY A 97 22.03 -4.84 2.09
N SER A 98 23.10 -4.72 1.30
CA SER A 98 23.17 -3.79 0.17
C SER A 98 22.08 -4.05 -0.85
N LEU A 99 21.45 -2.98 -1.31
CA LEU A 99 20.44 -3.02 -2.37
C LEU A 99 21.10 -2.88 -3.74
N PRO A 100 20.47 -3.41 -4.81
CA PRO A 100 21.00 -3.25 -6.15
C PRO A 100 20.98 -1.77 -6.57
N GLU A 101 22.09 -1.26 -7.11
CA GLU A 101 22.17 0.11 -7.62
C GLU A 101 21.22 0.33 -8.81
N ILE A 102 21.09 -0.71 -9.63
CA ILE A 102 20.23 -0.77 -10.80
C ILE A 102 19.08 -1.73 -10.52
N ILE A 103 17.85 -1.24 -10.68
CA ILE A 103 16.67 -2.09 -10.65
C ILE A 103 16.14 -2.32 -12.07
N GLU A 104 15.77 -3.56 -12.33
CA GLU A 104 14.96 -3.97 -13.46
C GLU A 104 13.51 -3.56 -13.20
N VAL A 105 12.99 -2.71 -14.08
CA VAL A 105 11.67 -2.12 -13.96
C VAL A 105 10.86 -2.47 -15.19
N LEU A 106 9.74 -3.14 -14.95
CA LEU A 106 8.72 -3.40 -15.95
C LEU A 106 7.58 -2.38 -15.78
N PRO A 107 6.92 -1.95 -16.88
CA PRO A 107 5.70 -1.16 -16.80
C PRO A 107 4.63 -1.88 -15.96
N GLY A 108 3.87 -1.11 -15.18
CA GLY A 108 2.84 -1.64 -14.28
C GLY A 108 3.36 -2.00 -12.90
N ILE A 109 2.97 -3.18 -12.39
CA ILE A 109 3.19 -3.59 -11.01
C ILE A 109 4.18 -4.74 -10.95
N THR A 110 5.22 -4.61 -10.12
CA THR A 110 6.10 -5.74 -9.78
C THR A 110 5.82 -6.24 -8.37
N ALA A 111 5.51 -7.52 -8.22
CA ALA A 111 5.25 -8.16 -6.94
C ALA A 111 5.70 -9.63 -6.93
N GLY A 112 6.11 -10.12 -5.75
CA GLY A 112 6.67 -11.46 -5.62
C GLY A 112 5.63 -12.57 -5.51
N HIS A 113 4.70 -12.45 -4.56
CA HIS A 113 3.62 -13.42 -4.42
C HIS A 113 2.43 -13.02 -5.29
N GLN A 114 2.08 -13.91 -6.21
CA GLN A 114 0.97 -13.75 -7.14
C GLN A 114 0.15 -15.04 -7.14
N ALA A 115 -1.18 -14.92 -7.14
CA ALA A 115 -2.06 -16.07 -7.21
C ALA A 115 -3.35 -15.72 -7.97
N ASN A 116 -4.05 -16.74 -8.46
CA ASN A 116 -5.40 -16.53 -8.97
C ASN A 116 -6.29 -15.94 -7.86
N LEU A 117 -6.90 -14.79 -8.13
CA LEU A 117 -7.62 -14.01 -7.11
C LEU A 117 -8.79 -14.80 -6.50
N VAL A 118 -9.60 -15.43 -7.34
CA VAL A 118 -10.79 -16.18 -6.91
C VAL A 118 -10.38 -17.37 -6.04
N LYS A 119 -9.43 -18.19 -6.50
CA LYS A 119 -8.91 -19.33 -5.73
C LYS A 119 -8.30 -18.92 -4.40
N HIS A 120 -7.59 -17.79 -4.37
CA HIS A 120 -7.02 -17.26 -3.12
C HIS A 120 -8.14 -16.89 -2.13
N VAL A 121 -9.18 -16.18 -2.59
CA VAL A 121 -10.30 -15.79 -1.73
C VAL A 121 -11.09 -17.01 -1.26
N GLU A 122 -11.39 -17.97 -2.14
CA GLU A 122 -12.08 -19.22 -1.78
C GLU A 122 -11.34 -20.02 -0.71
N LYS A 123 -10.00 -20.05 -0.78
CA LYS A 123 -9.16 -20.79 0.16
C LYS A 123 -9.08 -20.14 1.54
N TYR A 124 -8.87 -18.81 1.59
CA TYR A 124 -8.49 -18.13 2.83
C TYR A 124 -9.63 -17.33 3.48
N ASN A 125 -10.56 -16.79 2.67
CA ASN A 125 -11.63 -15.91 3.14
C ASN A 125 -12.90 -16.07 2.26
N PRO A 126 -13.50 -17.28 2.20
CA PRO A 126 -14.60 -17.59 1.28
C PRO A 126 -15.82 -16.66 1.45
N GLU A 127 -16.03 -16.11 2.64
CA GLU A 127 -17.09 -15.13 2.91
C GLU A 127 -16.95 -13.84 2.09
N ARG A 128 -15.74 -13.52 1.61
CA ARG A 128 -15.45 -12.34 0.79
C ARG A 128 -15.71 -12.57 -0.71
N LEU A 129 -16.04 -13.79 -1.12
CA LEU A 129 -16.29 -14.10 -2.53
C LEU A 129 -17.51 -13.35 -3.09
N LYS A 130 -18.57 -13.21 -2.29
CA LYS A 130 -19.76 -12.44 -2.67
C LYS A 130 -19.44 -10.96 -2.92
N PRO A 131 -18.85 -10.20 -1.98
CA PRO A 131 -18.49 -8.81 -2.23
C PRO A 131 -17.45 -8.66 -3.35
N LEU A 132 -16.53 -9.62 -3.51
CA LEU A 132 -15.58 -9.67 -4.64
C LEU A 132 -16.31 -9.73 -5.99
N LYS A 133 -17.25 -10.66 -6.16
CA LYS A 133 -18.03 -10.79 -7.41
C LYS A 133 -18.88 -9.55 -7.69
N GLN A 134 -19.46 -8.96 -6.65
CA GLN A 134 -20.25 -7.74 -6.79
C GLN A 134 -19.41 -6.55 -7.27
N ILE A 135 -18.25 -6.31 -6.65
CA ILE A 135 -17.41 -5.17 -7.04
C ILE A 135 -16.78 -5.36 -8.42
N ALA A 136 -16.42 -6.61 -8.77
CA ALA A 136 -15.91 -6.91 -10.10
C ALA A 136 -16.97 -6.66 -11.17
N SER A 137 -18.22 -7.07 -10.93
CA SER A 137 -19.35 -6.78 -11.82
C SER A 137 -19.59 -5.27 -11.97
N LYS A 138 -19.63 -4.51 -10.86
CA LYS A 138 -19.81 -3.05 -10.89
C LYS A 138 -18.73 -2.29 -11.66
N LEU A 139 -17.53 -2.86 -11.75
CA LEU A 139 -16.39 -2.24 -12.39
C LEU A 139 -16.05 -2.89 -13.74
N ASP A 140 -16.89 -3.80 -14.24
CA ASP A 140 -16.64 -4.59 -15.46
C ASP A 140 -15.25 -5.24 -15.45
N ILE A 141 -14.84 -5.77 -14.30
CA ILE A 141 -13.55 -6.45 -14.13
C ILE A 141 -13.74 -7.94 -14.40
N PRO A 142 -13.11 -8.50 -15.45
CA PRO A 142 -13.06 -9.94 -15.66
C PRO A 142 -12.20 -10.60 -14.56
N LEU A 143 -12.84 -11.32 -13.64
CA LEU A 143 -12.18 -11.91 -12.46
C LEU A 143 -11.10 -12.95 -12.81
N ASP A 144 -11.19 -13.57 -13.98
CA ASP A 144 -10.18 -14.48 -14.53
C ASP A 144 -8.87 -13.76 -14.87
N LYS A 145 -8.92 -12.44 -15.12
CA LYS A 145 -7.74 -11.60 -15.37
C LYS A 145 -7.20 -10.91 -14.12
N ALA A 146 -7.92 -10.96 -13.01
CA ALA A 146 -7.48 -10.36 -11.76
C ALA A 146 -6.62 -11.33 -10.95
N ILE A 147 -5.50 -10.82 -10.41
CA ILE A 147 -4.49 -11.60 -9.70
C ILE A 147 -4.37 -11.06 -8.27
N TYR A 148 -4.33 -11.93 -7.28
CA TYR A 148 -3.99 -11.55 -5.91
C TYR A 148 -2.51 -11.16 -5.83
N ILE A 149 -2.21 -10.03 -5.18
CA ILE A 149 -0.85 -9.51 -5.01
C ILE A 149 -0.46 -9.56 -3.52
N GLY A 150 0.68 -10.14 -3.17
CA GLY A 150 1.22 -10.03 -1.81
C GLY A 150 1.67 -8.60 -1.48
N GLU A 151 1.14 -8.02 -0.41
CA GLU A 151 1.24 -6.57 -0.10
C GLU A 151 2.49 -6.10 0.66
N SER A 152 3.46 -6.98 0.95
CA SER A 152 4.61 -6.62 1.82
C SER A 152 5.78 -5.92 1.11
N LEU A 153 5.79 -5.92 -0.22
CA LEU A 153 6.76 -5.24 -1.08
C LEU A 153 6.19 -5.19 -2.50
N VAL A 154 5.94 -3.99 -3.02
CA VAL A 154 5.36 -3.81 -4.36
C VAL A 154 6.07 -2.67 -5.08
N PHE A 155 6.43 -2.86 -6.35
CA PHE A 155 6.90 -1.76 -7.19
C PHE A 155 5.76 -1.31 -8.08
N VAL A 156 5.55 -0.01 -8.17
CA VAL A 156 4.61 0.59 -9.10
C VAL A 156 5.38 1.51 -10.03
N SER A 157 5.28 1.26 -11.33
CA SER A 157 5.95 2.03 -12.38
C SER A 157 4.92 2.90 -13.11
N ARG A 158 5.32 4.11 -13.52
CA ARG A 158 4.53 4.91 -14.46
C ARG A 158 4.30 4.13 -15.76
N ASP A 159 3.06 4.07 -16.21
CA ASP A 159 2.62 3.37 -17.41
C ASP A 159 1.55 4.20 -18.14
N GLY A 160 1.98 5.35 -18.68
CA GLY A 160 1.14 6.18 -19.53
C GLY A 160 -0.12 6.75 -18.86
N GLY A 161 -0.13 6.89 -17.53
CA GLY A 161 -1.28 7.39 -16.76
C GLY A 161 -2.14 6.28 -16.16
N LYS A 162 -1.95 5.02 -16.54
CA LYS A 162 -2.66 3.89 -15.93
C LYS A 162 -2.32 3.74 -14.44
N GLU A 163 -1.12 4.12 -14.02
CA GLU A 163 -0.74 4.14 -12.61
C GLU A 163 -1.63 5.07 -11.78
N LYS A 164 -2.11 6.18 -12.36
CA LYS A 164 -3.03 7.11 -11.69
C LYS A 164 -4.42 6.50 -11.56
N GLU A 165 -4.91 5.84 -12.61
CA GLU A 165 -6.18 5.12 -12.57
C GLU A 165 -6.12 3.97 -11.56
N PHE A 166 -5.00 3.25 -11.49
CA PHE A 166 -4.76 2.23 -10.48
C PHE A 166 -4.87 2.78 -9.04
N ILE A 167 -4.19 3.89 -8.73
CA ILE A 167 -4.26 4.54 -7.41
C ILE A 167 -5.70 4.96 -7.08
N LYS A 168 -6.42 5.52 -8.06
CA LYS A 168 -7.82 5.93 -7.91
C LYS A 168 -8.72 4.71 -7.62
N GLN A 169 -8.59 3.65 -8.42
CA GLN A 169 -9.39 2.42 -8.27
C GLN A 169 -9.09 1.71 -6.95
N TRP A 170 -7.83 1.70 -6.51
CA TRP A 170 -7.45 1.19 -5.20
C TRP A 170 -8.23 1.91 -4.08
N GLY A 171 -8.34 3.24 -4.14
CA GLY A 171 -9.15 4.01 -3.19
C GLY A 171 -10.64 3.68 -3.22
N ILE A 172 -11.23 3.57 -4.42
CA ILE A 172 -12.66 3.29 -4.63
C ILE A 172 -13.01 1.87 -4.13
N ILE A 173 -12.27 0.87 -4.58
CA ILE A 173 -12.48 -0.53 -4.25
C ILE A 173 -12.23 -0.76 -2.75
N GLY A 174 -11.15 -0.19 -2.20
CA GLY A 174 -10.86 -0.27 -0.77
C GLY A 174 -12.01 0.29 0.07
N ARG A 175 -12.53 1.46 -0.29
CA ARG A 175 -13.68 2.06 0.40
C ARG A 175 -14.92 1.15 0.34
N TYR A 176 -15.19 0.52 -0.81
CA TYR A 176 -16.31 -0.40 -0.97
C TYR A 176 -16.22 -1.59 -0.01
N PHE A 177 -15.04 -2.21 0.12
CA PHE A 177 -14.85 -3.32 1.07
C PHE A 177 -14.97 -2.85 2.52
N GLU A 178 -14.38 -1.71 2.87
CA GLU A 178 -14.47 -1.17 4.24
C GLU A 178 -15.90 -0.87 4.67
N LEU A 179 -16.74 -0.34 3.77
CA LEU A 179 -18.16 -0.08 4.06
C LEU A 179 -18.97 -1.35 4.29
N LYS A 180 -18.49 -2.50 3.81
CA LYS A 180 -19.07 -3.82 4.07
C LYS A 180 -18.42 -4.55 5.26
N GLY A 181 -17.62 -3.83 6.06
CA GLY A 181 -16.94 -4.38 7.23
C GLY A 181 -15.68 -5.19 6.92
N ILE A 182 -15.20 -5.16 5.69
CA ILE A 182 -13.97 -5.87 5.27
C ILE A 182 -12.83 -4.87 5.29
N HIS A 183 -12.02 -4.91 6.36
CA HIS A 183 -11.00 -3.89 6.61
C HIS A 183 -9.55 -4.37 6.38
N GLY A 184 -9.33 -5.60 5.91
CA GLY A 184 -7.99 -6.16 5.64
C GLY A 184 -7.96 -6.99 4.36
N GLY A 185 -6.78 -7.49 3.98
CA GLY A 185 -6.57 -8.22 2.72
C GLY A 185 -6.36 -7.29 1.53
N GLU A 186 -5.35 -6.43 1.65
CA GLU A 186 -5.03 -5.39 0.67
C GLU A 186 -4.73 -5.97 -0.72
N GLY A 187 -4.08 -7.14 -0.77
CA GLY A 187 -3.73 -7.80 -2.01
C GLY A 187 -4.88 -8.11 -2.97
N ILE A 188 -6.09 -8.34 -2.47
CA ILE A 188 -7.29 -8.52 -3.30
C ILE A 188 -7.62 -7.22 -4.04
N ILE A 189 -7.52 -6.10 -3.33
CA ILE A 189 -7.90 -4.78 -3.80
C ILE A 189 -6.87 -4.26 -4.80
N LEU A 190 -5.57 -4.47 -4.53
CA LEU A 190 -4.50 -4.17 -5.48
C LEU A 190 -4.71 -4.92 -6.81
N GLY A 191 -5.04 -6.21 -6.73
CA GLY A 191 -5.32 -7.04 -7.91
C GLY A 191 -6.46 -6.53 -8.78
N LEU A 192 -7.59 -6.20 -8.16
CA LEU A 192 -8.75 -5.62 -8.86
C LEU A 192 -8.44 -4.25 -9.44
N ALA A 193 -7.76 -3.38 -8.69
CA ALA A 193 -7.39 -2.05 -9.16
C ALA A 193 -6.46 -2.13 -10.38
N ALA A 194 -5.48 -3.05 -10.36
CA ALA A 194 -4.56 -3.27 -11.47
C ALA A 194 -5.30 -3.78 -12.71
N ALA A 195 -6.20 -4.75 -12.54
CA ALA A 195 -7.02 -5.27 -13.62
C ALA A 195 -7.92 -4.18 -14.24
N LYS A 196 -8.54 -3.34 -13.40
CA LYS A 196 -9.36 -2.21 -13.87
C LYS A 196 -8.55 -1.17 -14.62
N ALA A 197 -7.35 -0.87 -14.16
CA ALA A 197 -6.45 0.09 -14.80
C ALA A 197 -5.73 -0.46 -16.04
N GLY A 198 -5.86 -1.76 -16.34
CA GLY A 198 -5.14 -2.41 -17.43
C GLY A 198 -3.62 -2.45 -17.20
N LEU A 199 -3.20 -2.53 -15.93
CA LEU A 199 -1.80 -2.72 -15.55
C LEU A 199 -1.42 -4.20 -15.60
N THR A 200 -0.22 -4.46 -16.11
CA THR A 200 0.38 -5.80 -16.03
C THR A 200 0.98 -5.98 -14.64
N ILE A 201 0.86 -7.20 -14.11
CA ILE A 201 1.51 -7.62 -12.86
C ILE A 201 2.59 -8.62 -13.24
N SER A 202 3.81 -8.39 -12.79
CA SER A 202 4.99 -9.20 -13.10
C SER A 202 5.87 -9.41 -11.88
N ARG A 203 6.81 -10.35 -11.96
CA ARG A 203 7.91 -10.50 -11.00
C ARG A 203 9.21 -10.13 -11.71
N SER A 204 10.17 -9.54 -11.00
CA SER A 204 11.48 -9.20 -11.56
C SER A 204 12.61 -9.64 -10.63
N SER A 205 13.80 -9.82 -11.20
CA SER A 205 15.02 -10.16 -10.46
C SER A 205 15.36 -9.12 -9.37
N SER A 206 14.97 -7.86 -9.60
CA SER A 206 15.19 -6.78 -8.64
C SER A 206 14.24 -6.86 -7.46
N TRP A 207 13.00 -7.32 -7.67
CA TRP A 207 12.10 -7.60 -6.56
C TRP A 207 12.68 -8.68 -5.64
N ASP A 208 13.21 -9.76 -6.22
CA ASP A 208 13.82 -10.87 -5.46
C ASP A 208 14.99 -10.40 -4.62
N ARG A 209 15.91 -9.63 -5.20
CA ARG A 209 17.08 -9.08 -4.48
C ARG A 209 16.70 -8.17 -3.32
N ILE A 210 15.70 -7.30 -3.50
CA ILE A 210 15.24 -6.46 -2.39
C ILE A 210 14.58 -7.32 -1.30
N ASN A 211 13.80 -8.32 -1.70
CA ASN A 211 13.14 -9.23 -0.76
C ASN A 211 14.13 -10.07 0.06
N GLU A 212 15.26 -10.50 -0.52
CA GLU A 212 16.32 -11.25 0.17
C GLU A 212 16.96 -10.47 1.32
N VAL A 213 17.12 -9.15 1.15
CA VAL A 213 17.71 -8.27 2.18
C VAL A 213 16.65 -7.60 3.05
N LYS A 214 15.38 -7.94 2.85
CA LYS A 214 14.25 -7.42 3.63
C LYS A 214 14.00 -8.30 4.85
N LYS A 215 13.86 -7.68 6.02
CA LYS A 215 13.38 -8.35 7.24
C LYS A 215 12.16 -7.64 7.79
N HIS A 216 11.00 -8.27 7.68
CA HIS A 216 9.75 -7.79 8.28
C HIS A 216 9.77 -8.03 9.80
N LEU A 217 9.32 -7.06 10.59
CA LEU A 217 9.33 -7.15 12.06
C LEU A 217 7.98 -7.57 12.64
N ASP A 218 6.93 -7.66 11.83
CA ASP A 218 5.58 -8.06 12.26
C ASP A 218 5.08 -7.24 13.45
N ALA A 219 5.32 -5.92 13.41
CA ALA A 219 5.14 -5.05 14.56
C ALA A 219 3.68 -4.95 15.02
N SER A 220 2.72 -5.34 14.18
CA SER A 220 1.31 -5.49 14.56
C SER A 220 1.05 -6.59 15.60
N HIS A 221 1.93 -7.59 15.69
CA HIS A 221 1.79 -8.74 16.59
C HIS A 221 2.43 -8.51 17.97
N GLU A 222 3.23 -7.46 18.14
CA GLU A 222 3.81 -7.12 19.43
C GLU A 222 2.72 -6.72 20.44
N LYS A 223 2.69 -7.41 21.58
CA LYS A 223 1.76 -7.13 22.69
C LYS A 223 2.15 -5.81 23.36
N THR A 224 1.47 -4.71 23.01
CA THR A 224 1.52 -3.46 23.77
C THR A 224 0.39 -3.43 24.80
N GLN A 225 0.69 -3.06 26.06
CA GLN A 225 -0.36 -2.75 27.03
C GLN A 225 -1.21 -1.58 26.50
N LYS A 226 -2.48 -1.84 26.20
CA LYS A 226 -3.41 -0.81 25.70
C LYS A 226 -4.01 -0.09 26.89
N THR A 227 -3.87 1.22 26.95
CA THR A 227 -4.53 2.02 27.98
C THR A 227 -6.03 2.16 27.67
N PHE A 228 -6.82 2.54 28.67
CA PHE A 228 -8.23 2.91 28.47
C PHE A 228 -8.38 4.02 27.40
N TRP A 229 -7.51 5.03 27.46
CA TRP A 229 -7.50 6.15 26.50
C TRP A 229 -7.18 5.71 25.08
N ASP A 230 -6.26 4.75 24.89
CA ASP A 230 -5.98 4.19 23.55
C ASP A 230 -7.20 3.48 22.97
N SER A 231 -7.93 2.73 23.81
CA SER A 231 -9.15 2.05 23.41
C SER A 231 -10.25 3.04 23.02
N LEU A 232 -10.46 4.07 23.84
CA LEU A 232 -11.45 5.12 23.57
C LEU A 232 -11.10 5.89 22.30
N LYS A 233 -9.84 6.33 22.14
CA LYS A 233 -9.36 7.03 20.95
C LYS A 233 -9.56 6.18 19.69
N ARG A 234 -9.28 4.88 19.76
CA ARG A 234 -9.52 3.95 18.64
C ARG A 234 -11.00 3.84 18.30
N LYS A 235 -11.89 3.73 19.30
CA LYS A 235 -13.34 3.62 19.09
C LYS A 235 -13.90 4.91 18.48
N LEU A 236 -13.53 6.06 19.01
CA LEU A 236 -13.93 7.36 18.47
C LEU A 236 -13.40 7.56 17.04
N GLY A 237 -12.13 7.23 16.81
CA GLY A 237 -11.52 7.28 15.47
C GLY A 237 -12.25 6.40 14.46
N TYR A 238 -12.62 5.18 14.86
CA TYR A 238 -13.42 4.28 14.01
C TYR A 238 -14.76 4.92 13.63
N HIS A 239 -15.55 5.39 14.60
CA HIS A 239 -16.87 5.97 14.32
C HIS A 239 -16.77 7.26 13.51
N TYR A 240 -15.78 8.10 13.79
CA TYR A 240 -15.49 9.30 13.00
C TYR A 240 -15.18 8.93 11.54
N ASN A 241 -14.22 8.02 11.32
CA ASN A 241 -13.83 7.59 9.98
C ASN A 241 -14.98 6.90 9.24
N PHE A 242 -15.76 6.07 9.94
CA PHE A 242 -16.92 5.38 9.39
C PHE A 242 -17.99 6.37 8.93
N ASN A 243 -18.37 7.33 9.78
CA ASN A 243 -19.37 8.33 9.42
C ASN A 243 -18.89 9.23 8.27
N ARG A 244 -17.62 9.66 8.29
CA ARG A 244 -17.01 10.40 7.18
C ARG A 244 -17.03 9.60 5.88
N ALA A 245 -16.70 8.30 5.94
CA ALA A 245 -16.74 7.40 4.80
C ALA A 245 -18.15 7.24 4.23
N ARG A 246 -19.16 7.07 5.09
CA ARG A 246 -20.56 6.97 4.69
C ARG A 246 -21.03 8.24 3.98
N VAL A 247 -20.79 9.41 4.58
CA VAL A 247 -21.17 10.70 3.98
C VAL A 247 -20.50 10.89 2.62
N ALA A 248 -19.23 10.55 2.49
CA ALA A 248 -18.53 10.62 1.21
C ALA A 248 -19.13 9.65 0.17
N ALA A 249 -19.49 8.44 0.58
CA ALA A 249 -20.08 7.42 -0.28
C ALA A 249 -21.51 7.74 -0.75
N LEU A 250 -22.24 8.62 -0.06
CA LEU A 250 -23.56 9.08 -0.52
C LEU A 250 -23.51 9.80 -1.87
N LYS A 251 -22.34 10.33 -2.28
CA LYS A 251 -22.15 10.93 -3.61
C LYS A 251 -22.28 9.91 -4.74
N ASP A 252 -22.05 8.64 -4.45
CA ASP A 252 -22.14 7.53 -5.40
C ASP A 252 -22.87 6.36 -4.73
N PHE A 253 -24.10 6.65 -4.28
CA PHE A 253 -24.89 5.74 -3.46
C PHE A 253 -25.12 4.39 -4.15
N GLU A 254 -25.43 4.41 -5.45
CA GLU A 254 -25.67 3.22 -6.25
C GLU A 254 -24.45 2.30 -6.33
N PHE A 255 -23.25 2.87 -6.41
CA PHE A 255 -22.03 2.08 -6.42
C PHE A 255 -21.74 1.42 -5.07
N TYR A 256 -21.84 2.17 -3.96
CA TYR A 256 -21.42 1.69 -2.65
C TYR A 256 -22.47 0.89 -1.88
N TYR A 257 -23.76 1.15 -2.10
CA TYR A 257 -24.86 0.59 -1.29
C TYR A 257 -25.84 -0.31 -2.02
N ARG A 258 -26.02 -0.15 -3.33
CA ARG A 258 -26.80 -1.08 -4.17
C ARG A 258 -25.88 -2.04 -4.90
#